data_AF-A0AAD0WHF3-F1
#
_entry.id   AF-A0AAD0WHF3-F1
#
_cell.length_a   1.000
_cell.length_b   1.000
_cell.length_c   1.000
_cell.angle_alpha   90.00
_cell.angle_beta   90.00
_cell.angle_gamma   90.00
#
_symmetry.space_group_name_H-M   'P 1'
#
loop_
_entity.id
_entity.type
_entity.pdbx_description
1 polymer ?
#
loop_
_entity_poly.entity_id
_entity_poly.type
_entity_poly.pdbx_seq_one_letter_code
_entity_poly.pdbx_strand_id
1 'polypeptide(L)'
;MLKSGANVPTGATRYVYDEAGHLIGEYDQSGNAIQETVYLGDTPVATIKNGTPYYIYADQIDTPRVITDTNNLMVWRWDQTDPFGAMLPDENPTSLGTFTYNLRFPGQVYDAETGKHYNVNRDYDPAGGRYVQSDPIGLNGGQPSTYAYVNGNPLSGIDPNGLQVQAAVCGPYFWACAGAMTIGTIVSTPGGREAIGRALLGTAAAIRDAIDDAVSGSSAGSSASSRAQTECKSNDPCGPLTRVQALGEAQRLASIPRAGREYIPFDEINDSSRGANCAELQRNGATHAGYRCGWNRLHRIEDHPDGHPGPGESHECPHIHVYDAEGRTIKKIRYKRGG
;
A
#
# COMPACT_ATOMS: atom_id res chain seq x y z
N MET A 1 -2.78 -2.89 -16.06
CA MET A 1 -2.47 -2.83 -17.51
C MET A 1 -1.90 -4.17 -17.95
N LEU A 2 -2.30 -4.72 -19.11
CA LEU A 2 -1.65 -5.90 -19.72
C LEU A 2 -0.61 -5.42 -20.73
N LYS A 3 0.67 -5.74 -20.53
CA LYS A 3 1.69 -5.55 -21.57
C LYS A 3 1.69 -6.78 -22.49
N SER A 4 1.28 -6.60 -23.74
CA SER A 4 1.57 -7.54 -24.84
C SER A 4 2.41 -6.79 -25.87
N GLY A 5 3.71 -7.09 -25.94
CA GLY A 5 4.61 -6.50 -26.94
C GLY A 5 4.32 -7.03 -28.35
N ALA A 6 4.37 -6.16 -29.36
CA ALA A 6 3.99 -6.46 -30.74
C ALA A 6 5.08 -7.16 -31.59
N ASN A 7 6.05 -7.84 -30.98
CA ASN A 7 7.04 -8.69 -31.68
C ASN A 7 7.51 -9.83 -30.77
N VAL A 8 6.60 -10.68 -30.28
CA VAL A 8 6.99 -11.81 -29.41
C VAL A 8 6.82 -13.12 -30.19
N PRO A 9 7.90 -13.88 -30.45
CA PRO A 9 7.82 -15.27 -30.90
C PRO A 9 7.02 -16.08 -29.87
N THR A 10 6.36 -17.16 -30.29
CA THR A 10 5.69 -18.15 -29.43
C THR A 10 6.40 -18.36 -28.07
N GLY A 11 5.93 -17.71 -27.00
CA GLY A 11 6.54 -17.75 -25.64
C GLY A 11 6.17 -16.62 -24.65
N ALA A 12 5.37 -15.61 -25.04
CA ALA A 12 5.01 -14.43 -24.24
C ALA A 12 4.59 -14.65 -22.76
N THR A 13 5.36 -14.07 -21.83
CA THR A 13 4.96 -13.80 -20.44
C THR A 13 4.01 -12.61 -20.37
N ARG A 14 2.93 -12.73 -19.59
CA ARG A 14 1.98 -11.66 -19.28
C ARG A 14 2.29 -11.09 -17.91
N TYR A 15 2.44 -9.78 -17.84
CA TYR A 15 2.67 -9.04 -16.61
C TYR A 15 1.36 -8.39 -16.16
N VAL A 16 1.00 -8.57 -14.89
CA VAL A 16 -0.19 -8.01 -14.26
C VAL A 16 0.23 -7.07 -13.16
N TYR A 17 -0.34 -5.87 -13.18
CA TYR A 17 -0.06 -4.81 -12.23
C TYR A 17 -1.32 -4.41 -11.48
N ASP A 18 -1.18 -4.01 -10.22
CA ASP A 18 -2.26 -3.40 -9.43
C ASP A 18 -2.52 -1.93 -9.85
N GLU A 19 -3.43 -1.26 -9.14
CA GLU A 19 -3.77 0.15 -9.39
C GLU A 19 -2.65 1.12 -8.97
N ALA A 20 -1.75 0.69 -8.08
CA ALA A 20 -0.59 1.47 -7.64
C ALA A 20 0.62 1.31 -8.59
N GLY A 21 0.57 0.36 -9.53
CA GLY A 21 1.63 0.08 -10.48
C GLY A 21 2.62 -1.00 -10.03
N HIS A 22 2.32 -1.73 -8.94
CA HIS A 22 3.12 -2.87 -8.50
C HIS A 22 2.90 -4.07 -9.41
N LEU A 23 3.97 -4.79 -9.75
CA LEU A 23 3.86 -6.06 -10.47
C LEU A 23 3.38 -7.14 -9.51
N ILE A 24 2.10 -7.49 -9.59
CA ILE A 24 1.49 -8.50 -8.71
C ILE A 24 1.59 -9.91 -9.28
N GLY A 25 1.87 -10.07 -10.58
CA GLY A 25 2.09 -11.40 -11.14
C GLY A 25 2.61 -11.46 -12.57
N GLU A 26 3.29 -12.57 -12.85
CA GLU A 26 3.75 -13.00 -14.15
C GLU A 26 3.06 -14.32 -14.50
N TYR A 27 2.46 -14.38 -15.69
CA TYR A 27 1.68 -15.53 -16.13
C TYR A 27 2.15 -15.98 -17.52
N ASP A 28 2.02 -17.27 -17.81
CA ASP A 28 2.23 -17.77 -19.16
C ASP A 28 1.07 -17.35 -20.08
N GLN A 29 1.14 -17.72 -21.36
CA GLN A 29 0.09 -17.42 -22.34
C GLN A 29 -1.26 -18.08 -22.03
N SER A 30 -1.23 -19.19 -21.30
CA SER A 30 -2.41 -19.94 -20.88
C SER A 30 -3.04 -19.37 -19.61
N GLY A 31 -2.39 -18.39 -18.97
CA GLY A 31 -2.83 -17.78 -17.73
C GLY A 31 -2.39 -18.54 -16.48
N ASN A 32 -1.49 -19.52 -16.59
CA ASN A 32 -0.91 -20.16 -15.42
C ASN A 32 0.08 -19.21 -14.76
N ALA A 33 0.05 -19.13 -13.43
CA ALA A 33 1.00 -18.32 -12.67
C ALA A 33 2.42 -18.88 -12.80
N ILE A 34 3.34 -18.05 -13.27
CA ILE A 34 4.78 -18.29 -13.23
C ILE A 34 5.29 -17.86 -11.85
N GLN A 35 4.91 -16.65 -11.44
CA GLN A 35 5.16 -16.10 -10.12
C GLN A 35 4.18 -14.99 -9.77
N GLU A 36 3.80 -14.88 -8.49
CA GLU A 36 2.95 -13.80 -7.98
C GLU A 36 3.68 -13.11 -6.82
N THR A 37 3.65 -11.78 -6.78
CA THR A 37 4.38 -11.00 -5.77
C THR A 37 3.42 -10.41 -4.76
N VAL A 38 3.73 -10.59 -3.48
CA VAL A 38 2.96 -10.08 -2.35
C VAL A 38 3.67 -8.85 -1.79
N TYR A 39 2.90 -7.79 -1.57
CA TYR A 39 3.39 -6.50 -1.10
C TYR A 39 2.83 -6.15 0.28
N LEU A 40 3.64 -5.43 1.07
CA LEU A 40 3.23 -4.73 2.29
C LEU A 40 3.40 -3.23 2.06
N GLY A 41 2.31 -2.53 1.76
CA GLY A 41 2.42 -1.18 1.19
C GLY A 41 3.09 -1.26 -0.18
N ASP A 42 4.20 -0.55 -0.36
CA ASP A 42 4.98 -0.56 -1.61
C ASP A 42 6.16 -1.56 -1.57
N THR A 43 6.44 -2.14 -0.40
CA THR A 43 7.55 -3.09 -0.21
C THR A 43 7.15 -4.50 -0.67
N PRO A 44 7.87 -5.14 -1.62
CA PRO A 44 7.67 -6.55 -1.92
C PRO A 44 8.21 -7.42 -0.76
N VAL A 45 7.35 -8.28 -0.21
CA VAL A 45 7.68 -9.10 0.98
C VAL A 45 7.75 -10.60 0.69
N ALA A 46 7.07 -11.07 -0.36
CA ALA A 46 7.16 -12.46 -0.78
C ALA A 46 6.86 -12.61 -2.28
N THR A 47 7.34 -13.70 -2.86
CA THR A 47 6.86 -14.19 -4.15
C THR A 47 6.43 -15.65 -4.04
N ILE A 48 5.33 -15.99 -4.70
CA ILE A 48 4.74 -17.32 -4.71
C ILE A 48 5.02 -17.94 -6.07
N LYS A 49 5.69 -19.09 -6.09
CA LYS A 49 5.94 -19.89 -7.29
C LYS A 49 5.44 -21.30 -7.10
N ASN A 50 4.59 -21.78 -8.01
CA ASN A 50 3.98 -23.12 -7.91
C ASN A 50 3.35 -23.38 -6.52
N GLY A 51 2.70 -22.37 -5.94
CA GLY A 51 2.10 -22.44 -4.60
C GLY A 51 3.08 -22.43 -3.42
N THR A 52 4.39 -22.32 -3.66
CA THR A 52 5.42 -22.22 -2.61
C THR A 52 5.83 -20.77 -2.39
N PRO A 53 5.79 -20.26 -1.14
CA PRO A 53 6.24 -18.91 -0.84
C PRO A 53 7.77 -18.83 -0.72
N TYR A 54 8.32 -17.73 -1.20
CA TYR A 54 9.70 -17.30 -1.04
C TYR A 54 9.71 -15.89 -0.46
N TYR A 55 10.57 -15.64 0.52
CA TYR A 55 10.55 -14.38 1.28
C TYR A 55 11.52 -13.37 0.67
N ILE A 56 11.05 -12.16 0.43
CA ILE A 56 11.82 -11.08 -0.20
C ILE A 56 12.30 -10.13 0.89
N TYR A 57 13.60 -9.80 0.85
CA TYR A 57 14.22 -8.77 1.67
C TYR A 57 14.59 -7.61 0.76
N ALA A 58 13.86 -6.51 0.91
CA ALA A 58 14.08 -5.29 0.16
C ALA A 58 15.01 -4.32 0.92
N ASP A 59 15.62 -3.38 0.20
CA ASP A 59 16.40 -2.27 0.78
C ASP A 59 15.51 -1.08 1.19
N GLN A 60 16.14 0.03 1.59
CA GLN A 60 15.45 1.23 2.08
C GLN A 60 14.57 1.95 1.05
N ILE A 61 14.68 1.57 -0.23
CA ILE A 61 13.87 2.12 -1.32
C ILE A 61 13.00 1.02 -1.96
N ASP A 62 12.67 -0.02 -1.20
CA ASP A 62 11.81 -1.13 -1.61
C ASP A 62 12.35 -1.98 -2.78
N THR A 63 13.66 -1.92 -3.04
CA THR A 63 14.29 -2.75 -4.08
C THR A 63 14.60 -4.14 -3.53
N PRO A 64 14.11 -5.23 -4.14
CA PRO A 64 14.48 -6.59 -3.75
C PRO A 64 16.00 -6.80 -3.79
N ARG A 65 16.59 -7.24 -2.67
CA ARG A 65 18.03 -7.54 -2.56
C ARG A 65 18.32 -9.01 -2.32
N VAL A 66 17.48 -9.69 -1.56
CA VAL A 66 17.65 -11.12 -1.25
C VAL A 66 16.30 -11.81 -1.31
N ILE A 67 16.28 -13.05 -1.77
CA ILE A 67 15.12 -13.94 -1.67
C ILE A 67 15.56 -15.25 -1.03
N THR A 68 14.79 -15.72 -0.06
CA THR A 68 15.03 -17.02 0.58
C THR A 68 13.86 -17.99 0.39
N ASP A 69 14.16 -19.28 0.43
CA ASP A 69 13.15 -20.33 0.54
C ASP A 69 12.56 -20.42 1.97
N THR A 70 11.69 -21.40 2.19
CA THR A 70 11.07 -21.66 3.50
C THR A 70 12.04 -22.18 4.56
N ASN A 71 13.26 -22.59 4.17
CA ASN A 71 14.33 -23.02 5.07
C ASN A 71 15.33 -21.89 5.38
N ASN A 72 15.06 -20.66 4.93
CA ASN A 72 15.95 -19.50 5.02
C ASN A 72 17.26 -19.65 4.23
N LEU A 73 17.28 -20.48 3.19
CA LEU A 73 18.41 -20.55 2.26
C LEU A 73 18.18 -19.54 1.13
N MET A 74 19.22 -18.77 0.82
CA MET A 74 19.16 -17.76 -0.25
C MET A 74 19.03 -18.46 -1.60
N VAL A 75 18.01 -18.12 -2.36
CA VAL A 75 17.79 -18.64 -3.73
C VAL A 75 18.07 -17.59 -4.79
N TRP A 76 18.06 -16.31 -4.42
CA TRP A 76 18.37 -15.19 -5.31
C TRP A 76 18.96 -14.04 -4.52
N ARG A 77 19.94 -13.35 -5.11
CA ARG A 77 20.63 -12.24 -4.47
C ARG A 77 21.04 -11.18 -5.49
N TRP A 78 20.78 -9.92 -5.17
CA TRP A 78 21.19 -8.80 -6.00
C TRP A 78 21.87 -7.72 -5.16
N ASP A 79 23.21 -7.75 -5.16
CA ASP A 79 24.01 -6.83 -4.37
C ASP A 79 23.99 -5.40 -4.93
N GLN A 80 23.92 -4.42 -4.03
CA GLN A 80 23.99 -3.00 -4.37
C GLN A 80 25.45 -2.54 -4.56
N THR A 81 26.19 -3.24 -5.39
CA THR A 81 27.58 -2.89 -5.73
C THR A 81 27.67 -1.82 -6.82
N ASP A 82 26.59 -1.60 -7.58
CA ASP A 82 26.42 -0.50 -8.52
C ASP A 82 25.15 0.29 -8.16
N PRO A 83 25.24 1.63 -8.00
CA PRO A 83 24.12 2.44 -7.55
C PRO A 83 22.99 2.54 -8.59
N PHE A 84 23.27 2.30 -9.87
CA PHE A 84 22.32 2.43 -10.98
C PHE A 84 21.71 1.08 -11.41
N GLY A 85 22.05 -0.01 -10.73
CA GLY A 85 21.49 -1.34 -10.97
C GLY A 85 22.02 -2.04 -12.23
N ALA A 86 23.26 -1.75 -12.67
CA ALA A 86 23.84 -2.33 -13.88
C ALA A 86 24.24 -3.82 -13.74
N MET A 87 24.46 -4.29 -12.51
CA MET A 87 24.80 -5.69 -12.28
C MET A 87 23.58 -6.60 -12.35
N LEU A 88 23.77 -7.83 -12.80
CA LEU A 88 22.73 -8.86 -12.76
C LEU A 88 22.71 -9.54 -11.38
N PRO A 89 21.54 -10.03 -10.94
CA PRO A 89 21.46 -10.84 -9.73
C PRO A 89 22.19 -12.18 -9.88
N ASP A 90 22.66 -12.70 -8.76
CA ASP A 90 23.01 -14.11 -8.60
C ASP A 90 21.73 -14.92 -8.37
N GLU A 91 21.34 -15.71 -9.37
CA GLU A 91 20.14 -16.54 -9.34
C GLU A 91 20.35 -17.92 -8.70
N ASN A 92 21.55 -18.22 -8.17
CA ASN A 92 21.81 -19.49 -7.49
C ASN A 92 22.90 -19.35 -6.39
N PRO A 93 22.75 -18.46 -5.41
CA PRO A 93 23.79 -18.13 -4.45
C PRO A 93 24.13 -19.26 -3.47
N THR A 94 23.25 -20.27 -3.34
CA THR A 94 23.44 -21.43 -2.44
C THR A 94 23.46 -22.78 -3.16
N SER A 95 23.56 -22.79 -4.49
CA SER A 95 23.59 -24.02 -5.29
C SER A 95 22.33 -24.91 -5.19
N LEU A 96 21.17 -24.33 -4.87
CA LEU A 96 19.88 -25.03 -4.79
C LEU A 96 19.14 -25.11 -6.14
N GLY A 97 19.64 -24.42 -7.16
CA GLY A 97 19.03 -24.32 -8.48
C GLY A 97 18.76 -22.86 -8.86
N THR A 98 18.60 -22.63 -10.17
CA THR A 98 18.34 -21.28 -10.69
C THR A 98 16.96 -20.78 -10.28
N PHE A 99 16.92 -19.61 -9.64
CA PHE A 99 15.71 -18.90 -9.29
C PHE A 99 15.68 -17.54 -10.01
N THR A 100 14.89 -17.40 -11.05
CA THR A 100 14.78 -16.13 -11.78
C THR A 100 13.78 -15.19 -11.14
N TYR A 101 14.14 -13.93 -10.89
CA TYR A 101 13.23 -12.91 -10.39
C TYR A 101 13.52 -11.57 -11.07
N ASN A 102 12.50 -10.98 -11.69
CA ASN A 102 12.68 -9.90 -12.66
C ASN A 102 12.43 -8.50 -12.10
N LEU A 103 11.84 -8.34 -10.92
CA LEU A 103 11.68 -7.02 -10.31
C LEU A 103 13.06 -6.39 -10.01
N ARG A 104 13.17 -5.08 -10.28
CA ARG A 104 14.38 -4.27 -10.08
C ARG A 104 14.05 -3.12 -9.13
N PHE A 105 14.49 -1.89 -9.40
CA PHE A 105 14.01 -0.72 -8.65
C PHE A 105 12.47 -0.64 -8.68
N PRO A 106 11.82 0.08 -7.76
CA PRO A 106 10.36 0.17 -7.73
C PRO A 106 9.77 0.52 -9.10
N GLY A 107 8.79 -0.27 -9.53
CA GLY A 107 8.14 -0.16 -10.84
C GLY A 107 8.86 -0.83 -12.02
N GLN A 108 10.12 -1.24 -11.83
CA GLN A 108 10.97 -1.74 -12.91
C GLN A 108 10.98 -3.26 -13.00
N VAL A 109 10.89 -3.78 -14.23
CA VAL A 109 10.98 -5.21 -14.55
C VAL A 109 12.11 -5.43 -15.56
N TYR A 110 13.04 -6.32 -15.26
CA TYR A 110 14.12 -6.69 -16.15
C TYR A 110 13.60 -7.40 -17.40
N ASP A 111 14.04 -6.91 -18.55
CA ASP A 111 13.81 -7.51 -19.85
C ASP A 111 15.11 -8.16 -20.34
N ALA A 112 15.12 -9.49 -20.36
CA ALA A 112 16.29 -10.27 -20.77
C ALA A 112 16.62 -10.14 -22.26
N GLU A 113 15.65 -9.80 -23.13
CA GLU A 113 15.89 -9.65 -24.57
C GLU A 113 16.74 -8.42 -24.88
N THR A 114 16.52 -7.34 -24.11
CA THR A 114 17.18 -6.04 -24.31
C THR A 114 18.27 -5.75 -23.28
N GLY A 115 18.27 -6.45 -22.14
CA GLY A 115 19.10 -6.14 -20.98
C GLY A 115 18.75 -4.79 -20.35
N LYS A 116 17.52 -4.32 -20.54
CA LYS A 116 16.98 -3.05 -20.00
C LYS A 116 15.94 -3.35 -18.94
N HIS A 117 15.58 -2.33 -18.15
CA HIS A 117 14.49 -2.47 -17.20
C HIS A 117 13.27 -1.73 -17.74
N TYR A 118 12.22 -2.46 -18.09
CA TYR A 118 10.94 -1.86 -18.45
C TYR A 118 10.32 -1.18 -17.22
N ASN A 119 9.94 0.08 -17.38
CA ASN A 119 9.36 0.91 -16.33
C ASN A 119 8.11 1.62 -16.84
N VAL A 120 7.09 0.83 -17.18
CA VAL A 120 5.74 1.24 -17.64
C VAL A 120 5.73 2.13 -18.89
N ASN A 121 6.15 3.38 -18.77
CA ASN A 121 6.18 4.39 -19.83
C ASN A 121 7.52 4.45 -20.56
N ARG A 122 8.60 3.95 -19.95
CA ARG A 122 9.97 4.04 -20.48
C ARG A 122 10.76 2.78 -20.19
N ASP A 123 11.82 2.57 -20.96
CA ASP A 123 12.86 1.57 -20.71
C ASP A 123 14.07 2.27 -20.08
N TYR A 124 14.49 1.77 -18.92
CA TYR A 124 15.66 2.22 -18.19
C TYR A 124 16.89 1.43 -18.60
N ASP A 125 17.96 2.14 -18.97
CA ASP A 125 19.27 1.58 -19.22
C ASP A 125 20.14 1.69 -17.97
N PRO A 126 20.32 0.59 -17.22
CA PRO A 126 21.09 0.65 -15.98
C PRO A 126 22.59 0.88 -16.24
N ALA A 127 23.12 0.50 -17.42
CA ALA A 127 24.52 0.75 -17.77
C ALA A 127 24.82 2.25 -17.97
N GLY A 128 23.85 3.01 -18.50
CA GLY A 128 23.93 4.46 -18.66
C GLY A 128 23.32 5.25 -17.50
N GLY A 129 22.69 4.57 -16.53
CA GLY A 129 22.00 5.19 -15.39
C GLY A 129 20.83 6.10 -15.80
N ARG A 130 20.13 5.80 -16.90
CA ARG A 130 19.17 6.74 -17.51
C ARG A 130 18.11 6.05 -18.35
N TYR A 131 17.04 6.76 -18.71
CA TYR A 131 16.04 6.25 -19.67
C TYR A 131 16.53 6.32 -21.11
N VAL A 132 16.06 5.38 -21.93
CA VAL A 132 16.35 5.33 -23.37
C VAL A 132 15.40 6.22 -24.17
N GLN A 133 14.16 6.37 -23.71
CA GLN A 133 13.19 7.32 -24.28
C GLN A 133 13.15 8.65 -23.51
N SER A 134 12.86 9.73 -24.23
CA SER A 134 12.50 11.01 -23.61
C SER A 134 11.21 10.87 -22.81
N ASP A 135 11.13 11.56 -21.68
CA ASP A 135 9.96 11.63 -20.80
C ASP A 135 8.69 12.09 -21.58
N PRO A 136 7.61 11.31 -21.61
CA PRO A 136 6.35 11.69 -22.26
C PRO A 136 5.72 12.97 -21.70
N ILE A 137 5.98 13.29 -20.43
CA ILE A 137 5.49 14.55 -19.81
C ILE A 137 6.54 15.67 -19.88
N GLY A 138 7.66 15.44 -20.58
CA GLY A 138 8.75 16.40 -20.74
C GLY A 138 9.42 16.73 -19.42
N LEU A 139 9.77 18.00 -19.22
CA LEU A 139 10.43 18.47 -17.99
C LEU A 139 9.45 18.60 -16.79
N ASN A 140 8.16 18.34 -16.98
CA ASN A 140 7.18 18.37 -15.88
C ASN A 140 7.39 17.27 -14.84
N GLY A 141 8.18 16.23 -15.16
CA GLY A 141 8.56 15.17 -14.22
C GLY A 141 9.55 15.60 -13.12
N GLY A 142 9.94 16.88 -13.07
CA GLY A 142 10.82 17.43 -12.03
C GLY A 142 12.30 17.09 -12.21
N GLN A 143 12.70 16.71 -13.41
CA GLN A 143 14.05 16.25 -13.74
C GLN A 143 14.82 17.29 -14.57
N PRO A 144 16.15 17.42 -14.40
CA PRO A 144 16.97 18.35 -15.19
C PRO A 144 17.07 17.94 -16.66
N SER A 145 16.73 16.69 -16.99
CA SER A 145 16.71 16.15 -18.34
C SER A 145 15.55 15.18 -18.49
N THR A 146 14.92 15.15 -19.67
CA THR A 146 13.85 14.21 -20.00
C THR A 146 14.32 12.75 -20.09
N TYR A 147 15.63 12.50 -20.00
CA TYR A 147 16.20 11.16 -19.99
C TYR A 147 16.75 10.76 -18.62
N ALA A 148 16.79 11.67 -17.65
CA ALA A 148 17.39 11.38 -16.35
C ALA A 148 16.58 10.28 -15.62
N TYR A 149 17.28 9.53 -14.76
CA TYR A 149 16.64 8.71 -13.74
C TYR A 149 16.89 9.37 -12.40
N VAL A 150 15.82 9.73 -11.68
CA VAL A 150 15.81 10.17 -10.28
C VAL A 150 16.87 11.23 -9.93
N ASN A 151 17.08 12.19 -10.84
CA ASN A 151 18.06 13.26 -10.69
C ASN A 151 19.51 12.77 -10.42
N GLY A 152 19.84 11.55 -10.84
CA GLY A 152 21.13 10.92 -10.60
C GLY A 152 21.34 10.42 -9.18
N ASN A 153 20.27 10.31 -8.37
CA ASN A 153 20.33 9.84 -6.98
C ASN A 153 19.46 8.59 -6.75
N PRO A 154 19.83 7.43 -7.32
CA PRO A 154 19.09 6.17 -7.22
C PRO A 154 19.15 5.50 -5.85
N LEU A 155 19.87 6.07 -4.89
CA LEU A 155 19.95 5.56 -3.51
C LEU A 155 18.82 6.10 -2.61
N SER A 156 18.15 7.17 -3.03
CA SER A 156 17.12 7.86 -2.25
C SER A 156 15.95 8.39 -3.09
N GLY A 157 15.98 8.21 -4.40
CA GLY A 157 14.90 8.54 -5.31
C GLY A 157 14.41 7.30 -6.04
N ILE A 158 13.12 7.29 -6.35
CA ILE A 158 12.44 6.25 -7.12
C ILE A 158 11.62 6.90 -8.24
N ASP A 159 11.33 6.16 -9.30
CA ASP A 159 10.41 6.59 -10.37
C ASP A 159 9.53 5.39 -10.75
N PRO A 160 8.44 5.12 -10.00
CA PRO A 160 7.67 3.87 -10.08
C PRO A 160 6.94 3.63 -11.41
N ASN A 161 6.81 4.66 -12.25
CA ASN A 161 6.10 4.56 -13.52
C ASN A 161 6.89 5.12 -14.70
N GLY A 162 8.12 5.56 -14.48
CA GLY A 162 8.92 6.17 -15.53
C GLY A 162 8.37 7.51 -15.99
N LEU A 163 7.86 8.37 -15.11
CA LEU A 163 7.37 9.72 -15.44
C LEU A 163 7.84 10.80 -14.47
N GLN A 164 7.91 10.51 -13.18
CA GLN A 164 8.17 11.54 -12.17
C GLN A 164 8.98 10.99 -11.01
N VAL A 165 9.99 11.76 -10.62
CA VAL A 165 10.82 11.42 -9.46
C VAL A 165 10.00 11.55 -8.19
N GLN A 166 10.04 10.51 -7.37
CA GLN A 166 9.51 10.51 -6.01
C GLN A 166 10.70 10.34 -5.06
N ALA A 167 10.68 11.09 -3.96
CA ALA A 167 11.59 10.79 -2.86
C ALA A 167 11.21 9.39 -2.34
N ALA A 168 12.19 8.52 -2.17
CA ALA A 168 11.94 7.25 -1.51
C ALA A 168 11.45 7.57 -0.10
N VAL A 169 10.17 7.31 0.15
CA VAL A 169 9.60 7.47 1.48
C VAL A 169 10.32 6.43 2.33
N CYS A 170 11.10 6.86 3.32
CA CYS A 170 11.87 5.96 4.18
C CYS A 170 10.95 5.05 5.01
N GLY A 171 10.35 4.03 4.40
CA GLY A 171 9.40 3.10 5.02
C GLY A 171 8.31 3.79 5.87
N PRO A 172 7.55 3.02 6.66
CA PRO A 172 6.50 3.58 7.52
C PRO A 172 7.02 4.39 8.72
N TYR A 173 8.34 4.56 8.87
CA TYR A 173 8.95 5.29 9.98
C TYR A 173 10.27 5.93 9.55
N PHE A 174 10.24 7.11 8.93
CA PHE A 174 11.16 8.22 9.24
C PHE A 174 10.82 9.42 8.34
N TRP A 175 10.06 10.34 8.94
CA TRP A 175 9.77 11.67 8.42
C TRP A 175 11.02 12.56 8.48
N ALA A 176 12.00 12.35 7.60
CA ALA A 176 13.03 13.35 7.32
C ALA A 176 13.86 12.94 6.09
N CYS A 177 13.42 13.37 4.90
CA CYS A 177 14.32 13.87 3.84
C CYS A 177 13.49 14.57 2.75
N ALA A 178 13.88 15.81 2.43
CA ALA A 178 13.35 16.75 1.45
C ALA A 178 12.01 17.45 1.78
N GLY A 179 12.13 18.76 2.04
CA GLY A 179 11.03 19.67 2.25
C GLY A 179 10.17 19.92 1.00
N ALA A 180 8.88 20.12 1.30
CA ALA A 180 7.84 20.77 0.51
C ALA A 180 7.22 19.99 -0.67
N MET A 181 6.35 19.03 -0.34
CA MET A 181 4.91 19.25 -0.58
C MET A 181 4.08 18.60 0.55
N THR A 182 3.15 19.38 1.09
CA THR A 182 2.41 19.26 2.37
C THR A 182 1.79 17.90 2.70
N ILE A 183 2.00 17.41 3.93
CA ILE A 183 1.21 16.32 4.53
C ILE A 183 0.60 16.83 5.85
N GLY A 184 -0.69 16.55 6.02
CA GLY A 184 -1.39 16.72 7.28
C GLY A 184 -0.84 15.76 8.32
N THR A 185 -0.37 16.35 9.42
CA THR A 185 0.16 15.71 10.62
C THR A 185 -0.71 14.57 11.15
N ILE A 186 -0.16 13.36 11.27
CA ILE A 186 -0.65 12.36 12.24
C ILE A 186 0.08 12.62 13.55
N VAL A 187 -0.68 13.07 14.53
CA VAL A 187 -0.28 13.26 15.92
C VAL A 187 0.15 11.91 16.48
N SER A 188 1.41 11.84 16.91
CA SER A 188 1.96 10.76 17.71
C SER A 188 1.24 10.73 19.07
N THR A 189 0.41 9.71 19.30
CA THR A 189 -0.04 9.39 20.66
C THR A 189 0.98 8.49 21.36
N PRO A 190 1.33 8.79 22.62
CA PRO A 190 2.33 8.06 23.38
C PRO A 190 1.75 6.72 23.86
N GLY A 191 1.92 5.67 23.07
CA GLY A 191 1.54 4.30 23.44
C GLY A 191 2.29 3.19 22.69
N GLY A 192 2.84 3.47 21.51
CA GLY A 192 3.51 2.48 20.65
C GLY A 192 4.94 2.10 21.03
N ARG A 193 5.35 2.30 22.30
CA ARG A 193 6.63 1.78 22.81
C ARG A 193 6.27 0.62 23.71
N GLU A 194 6.13 -0.58 23.16
CA GLU A 194 6.37 -1.92 23.75
C GLU A 194 5.89 -3.01 22.78
N ALA A 195 6.52 -3.10 21.59
CA ALA A 195 6.53 -4.34 20.79
C ALA A 195 7.87 -4.57 20.07
N ILE A 196 8.88 -3.72 20.32
CA ILE A 196 10.15 -3.70 19.58
C ILE A 196 11.25 -4.43 20.35
N GLY A 197 10.90 -5.49 21.09
CA GLY A 197 11.81 -6.17 22.01
C GLY A 197 12.13 -7.64 21.74
N ARG A 198 11.45 -8.32 20.81
CA ARG A 198 11.54 -9.80 20.74
C ARG A 198 11.56 -10.44 19.34
N ALA A 199 11.82 -9.70 18.27
CA ALA A 199 12.06 -10.29 16.95
C ALA A 199 13.54 -10.41 16.57
N LEU A 200 14.49 -10.09 17.48
CA LEU A 200 15.92 -10.16 17.13
C LEU A 200 16.55 -11.55 17.36
N LEU A 201 15.95 -12.46 18.11
CA LEU A 201 16.47 -13.83 18.29
C LEU A 201 15.32 -14.76 18.69
N GLY A 202 14.77 -15.53 17.74
CA GLY A 202 13.69 -16.48 18.05
C GLY A 202 13.43 -17.48 16.93
N THR A 203 13.48 -18.77 17.28
CA THR A 203 13.33 -19.93 16.40
C THR A 203 11.96 -19.99 15.71
N ALA A 204 11.86 -20.82 14.66
CA ALA A 204 10.71 -21.03 13.75
C ALA A 204 9.34 -21.38 14.39
N ALA A 205 9.25 -21.45 15.72
CA ALA A 205 8.00 -21.59 16.46
C ALA A 205 7.30 -20.23 16.69
N ALA A 206 8.06 -19.16 16.95
CA ALA A 206 7.50 -17.83 17.24
C ALA A 206 6.87 -17.14 16.01
N ILE A 207 7.32 -17.51 14.80
CA ILE A 207 6.77 -17.02 13.53
C ILE A 207 5.48 -17.76 13.18
N ARG A 208 5.36 -19.04 13.56
CA ARG A 208 4.14 -19.82 13.34
C ARG A 208 2.98 -19.33 14.20
N ASP A 209 3.22 -19.02 15.48
CA ASP A 209 2.18 -18.45 16.35
C ASP A 209 1.68 -17.09 15.84
N ALA A 210 2.56 -16.26 15.25
CA ALA A 210 2.16 -14.97 14.66
C ALA A 210 1.32 -15.12 13.39
N ILE A 211 1.50 -16.21 12.64
CA ILE A 211 0.70 -16.56 11.46
C ILE A 211 -0.64 -17.18 11.90
N ASP A 212 -0.65 -18.04 12.92
CA ASP A 212 -1.86 -18.67 13.45
C ASP A 212 -2.77 -17.67 14.19
N ASP A 213 -2.22 -16.64 14.84
CA ASP A 213 -3.00 -15.52 15.42
C ASP A 213 -3.63 -14.63 14.33
N ALA A 214 -2.91 -14.41 13.21
CA ALA A 214 -3.42 -13.66 12.07
C ALA A 214 -4.53 -14.43 11.31
N VAL A 215 -4.55 -15.76 11.41
CA VAL A 215 -5.49 -16.64 10.71
C VAL A 215 -6.68 -17.06 11.60
N SER A 216 -6.53 -17.15 12.93
CA SER A 216 -7.57 -17.72 13.80
C SER A 216 -8.39 -16.70 14.61
N GLY A 217 -7.96 -15.45 14.77
CA GLY A 217 -8.78 -14.43 15.44
C GLY A 217 -9.22 -14.80 16.87
N SER A 218 -8.48 -15.65 17.57
CA SER A 218 -8.83 -16.15 18.90
C SER A 218 -7.75 -15.84 19.93
N SER A 219 -8.04 -14.83 20.76
CA SER A 219 -7.24 -14.48 21.93
C SER A 219 -7.26 -15.58 22.99
N ALA A 220 -6.11 -16.19 23.28
CA ALA A 220 -5.89 -16.92 24.53
C ALA A 220 -4.44 -16.70 25.01
N GLY A 221 -4.30 -16.09 26.19
CA GLY A 221 -3.05 -15.52 26.67
C GLY A 221 -2.10 -16.47 27.39
N SER A 222 -0.90 -15.97 27.68
CA SER A 222 -0.21 -16.22 28.96
C SER A 222 0.94 -15.22 29.22
N SER A 223 0.77 -14.52 30.33
CA SER A 223 1.75 -14.03 31.32
C SER A 223 2.93 -13.10 30.93
N ALA A 224 2.69 -11.81 31.21
CA ALA A 224 3.45 -10.94 32.14
C ALA A 224 4.75 -10.25 31.67
N SER A 225 4.61 -8.95 31.38
CA SER A 225 5.31 -7.89 32.11
C SER A 225 4.49 -6.60 32.04
N SER A 226 4.25 -5.99 33.20
CA SER A 226 3.30 -4.89 33.41
C SER A 226 3.77 -3.56 32.81
N ARG A 227 3.06 -3.09 31.79
CA ARG A 227 2.98 -1.65 31.47
C ARG A 227 1.53 -1.37 31.11
N ALA A 228 0.90 -0.49 31.89
CA ALA A 228 -0.54 -0.21 31.81
C ALA A 228 -0.94 0.20 30.37
N GLN A 229 -1.49 -0.76 29.63
CA GLN A 229 -2.22 -0.49 28.40
C GLN A 229 -3.52 0.19 28.81
N THR A 230 -3.72 1.42 28.35
CA THR A 230 -5.08 1.92 28.18
C THR A 230 -5.68 1.11 27.04
N GLU A 231 -6.36 0.02 27.38
CA GLU A 231 -7.21 -0.73 26.46
C GLU A 231 -8.14 0.27 25.73
N CYS A 232 -8.07 0.34 24.41
CA CYS A 232 -9.18 0.86 23.61
C CYS A 232 -10.34 -0.09 23.83
N LYS A 233 -11.16 0.19 24.85
CA LYS A 233 -12.31 -0.62 25.25
C LYS A 233 -13.11 -1.00 24.02
N SER A 234 -13.29 -2.29 23.82
CA SER A 234 -14.17 -2.91 22.81
C SER A 234 -15.66 -2.63 23.02
N ASN A 235 -16.02 -1.78 23.99
CA ASN A 235 -17.39 -1.58 24.46
C ASN A 235 -17.98 -0.21 24.08
N ASP A 236 -17.58 0.40 22.96
CA ASP A 236 -18.32 1.56 22.46
C ASP A 236 -19.73 1.09 22.05
N PRO A 237 -20.81 1.63 22.64
CA PRO A 237 -22.18 1.23 22.31
C PRO A 237 -22.54 1.52 20.84
N CYS A 238 -21.74 2.31 20.14
CA CYS A 238 -21.99 2.68 18.75
C CYS A 238 -21.61 1.63 17.73
N GLY A 239 -20.64 0.78 18.00
CA GLY A 239 -20.30 -0.32 17.11
C GLY A 239 -18.89 -0.85 17.30
N PRO A 240 -18.59 -2.05 16.81
CA PRO A 240 -17.29 -2.69 17.02
C PRO A 240 -16.20 -2.16 16.09
N LEU A 241 -16.57 -1.51 14.98
CA LEU A 241 -15.65 -1.09 13.93
C LEU A 241 -14.99 0.24 14.24
N THR A 242 -13.73 0.41 13.84
CA THR A 242 -13.12 1.75 13.69
C THR A 242 -13.71 2.46 12.47
N ARG A 243 -13.57 3.79 12.39
CA ARG A 243 -14.03 4.57 11.24
C ARG A 243 -13.41 4.05 9.93
N VAL A 244 -12.12 3.74 9.95
CA VAL A 244 -11.39 3.18 8.78
C VAL A 244 -11.96 1.82 8.34
N GLN A 245 -12.27 0.93 9.29
CA GLN A 245 -12.86 -0.38 8.98
C GLN A 245 -14.27 -0.24 8.39
N ALA A 246 -15.10 0.63 8.98
CA ALA A 246 -16.45 0.89 8.50
C ALA A 246 -16.44 1.51 7.09
N LEU A 247 -15.46 2.36 6.79
CA LEU A 247 -15.25 2.91 5.45
C LEU A 247 -14.82 1.86 4.42
N GLY A 248 -13.93 0.93 4.81
CA GLY A 248 -13.55 -0.20 3.94
C GLY A 248 -14.74 -1.09 3.59
N GLU A 249 -15.57 -1.42 4.59
CA GLU A 249 -16.82 -2.17 4.41
C GLU A 249 -17.79 -1.42 3.48
N ALA A 250 -17.98 -0.11 3.70
CA ALA A 250 -18.87 0.73 2.89
C ALA A 250 -18.44 0.79 1.41
N GLN A 251 -17.14 0.96 1.17
CA GLN A 251 -16.56 1.01 -0.18
C GLN A 251 -16.74 -0.31 -0.93
N ARG A 252 -16.52 -1.44 -0.24
CA ARG A 252 -16.73 -2.78 -0.80
C ARG A 252 -18.19 -3.01 -1.18
N LEU A 253 -19.14 -2.54 -0.36
CA LEU A 253 -20.57 -2.71 -0.61
C LEU A 253 -21.09 -1.82 -1.74
N ALA A 254 -20.57 -0.60 -1.85
CA ALA A 254 -20.95 0.32 -2.92
C ALA A 254 -20.14 0.11 -4.22
N SER A 255 -19.12 -0.76 -4.21
CA SER A 255 -18.16 -0.93 -5.31
C SER A 255 -17.50 0.40 -5.72
N ILE A 256 -17.23 1.29 -4.76
CA ILE A 256 -16.62 2.60 -5.02
C ILE A 256 -15.11 2.53 -4.73
N PRO A 257 -14.23 2.80 -5.71
CA PRO A 257 -12.79 2.85 -5.48
C PRO A 257 -12.41 4.03 -4.57
N ARG A 258 -11.24 3.96 -3.92
CA ARG A 258 -10.74 5.06 -3.07
C ARG A 258 -10.23 6.22 -3.91
N ALA A 259 -11.13 7.07 -4.36
CA ALA A 259 -10.77 8.28 -5.08
C ALA A 259 -11.71 9.43 -4.69
N GLY A 260 -11.26 10.69 -4.81
CA GLY A 260 -12.06 11.93 -4.74
C GLY A 260 -13.17 11.99 -3.68
N ARG A 261 -12.94 12.74 -2.60
CA ARG A 261 -13.93 12.97 -1.53
C ARG A 261 -14.41 14.41 -1.58
N GLU A 262 -15.71 14.60 -1.44
CA GLU A 262 -16.29 15.91 -1.18
C GLU A 262 -16.56 16.03 0.31
N TYR A 263 -16.01 17.06 0.94
CA TYR A 263 -16.22 17.29 2.37
C TYR A 263 -17.64 17.81 2.61
N ILE A 264 -18.27 17.29 3.66
CA ILE A 264 -19.56 17.79 4.14
C ILE A 264 -19.23 18.88 5.17
N PRO A 265 -19.47 20.16 4.87
CA PRO A 265 -19.18 21.23 5.82
C PRO A 265 -20.17 21.21 6.99
N PHE A 266 -19.77 21.72 8.15
CA PHE A 266 -20.60 21.67 9.37
C PHE A 266 -21.93 22.42 9.25
N ASP A 267 -22.02 23.40 8.34
CA ASP A 267 -23.23 24.17 8.06
C ASP A 267 -24.25 23.42 7.19
N GLU A 268 -23.85 22.37 6.47
CA GLU A 268 -24.76 21.45 5.76
C GLU A 268 -25.49 20.50 6.74
N ILE A 269 -25.01 20.38 7.98
CA ILE A 269 -25.65 19.56 9.01
C ILE A 269 -26.66 20.38 9.78
N ASN A 270 -27.89 19.85 9.83
CA ASN A 270 -28.97 20.41 10.62
C ASN A 270 -28.56 20.54 12.10
N ASP A 271 -28.81 21.71 12.70
CA ASP A 271 -28.50 21.99 14.10
C ASP A 271 -29.07 20.92 15.06
N SER A 272 -30.26 20.37 14.77
CA SER A 272 -30.87 19.30 15.57
C SER A 272 -30.11 17.97 15.49
N SER A 273 -29.31 17.79 14.45
CA SER A 273 -28.55 16.58 14.17
C SER A 273 -27.11 16.66 14.67
N ARG A 274 -26.63 17.84 15.09
CA ARG A 274 -25.29 18.04 15.67
C ARG A 274 -25.22 17.42 17.08
N GLY A 275 -24.80 16.15 17.15
CA GLY A 275 -24.60 15.45 18.41
C GLY A 275 -23.35 15.88 19.18
N ALA A 276 -23.09 15.24 20.33
CA ALA A 276 -21.87 15.46 21.13
C ALA A 276 -20.56 15.30 20.32
N ASN A 277 -20.58 14.45 19.30
CA ASN A 277 -19.47 14.23 18.38
C ASN A 277 -19.15 15.48 17.52
N CYS A 278 -20.16 16.28 17.12
CA CYS A 278 -19.92 17.52 16.36
C CYS A 278 -19.04 18.49 17.17
N ALA A 279 -19.41 18.72 18.43
CA ALA A 279 -18.68 19.61 19.33
C ALA A 279 -17.29 19.06 19.70
N GLU A 280 -17.11 17.74 19.74
CA GLU A 280 -15.82 17.10 19.94
C GLU A 280 -14.91 17.22 18.71
N LEU A 281 -15.43 16.96 17.52
CA LEU A 281 -14.70 17.13 16.25
C LEU A 281 -14.21 18.56 16.08
N GLN A 282 -15.07 19.55 16.34
CA GLN A 282 -14.70 20.96 16.27
C GLN A 282 -13.65 21.35 17.32
N ARG A 283 -13.75 20.83 18.56
CA ARG A 283 -12.71 21.02 19.59
C ARG A 283 -11.37 20.41 19.20
N ASN A 284 -11.39 19.31 18.45
CA ASN A 284 -10.20 18.63 17.95
C ASN A 284 -9.70 19.19 16.60
N GLY A 285 -10.25 20.31 16.13
CA GLY A 285 -9.77 21.02 14.94
C GLY A 285 -10.26 20.47 13.61
N ALA A 286 -11.32 19.65 13.58
CA ALA A 286 -11.92 19.22 12.33
C ALA A 286 -12.51 20.42 11.57
N THR A 287 -12.30 20.46 10.25
CA THR A 287 -12.78 21.55 9.36
C THR A 287 -14.09 21.19 8.64
N HIS A 288 -14.53 19.95 8.75
CA HIS A 288 -15.71 19.41 8.08
C HIS A 288 -16.35 18.32 8.94
N ALA A 289 -17.66 18.20 8.84
CA ALA A 289 -18.47 17.24 9.55
C ALA A 289 -18.24 15.81 9.06
N GLY A 290 -18.06 15.63 7.76
CA GLY A 290 -17.95 14.32 7.16
C GLY A 290 -17.48 14.38 5.73
N TYR A 291 -17.80 13.35 4.96
CA TYR A 291 -17.57 13.40 3.52
C TYR A 291 -18.55 12.52 2.76
N ARG A 292 -18.74 12.85 1.49
CA ARG A 292 -19.45 12.04 0.51
C ARG A 292 -18.51 11.65 -0.63
N CYS A 293 -18.70 10.45 -1.17
CA CYS A 293 -17.90 9.92 -2.28
C CYS A 293 -18.78 9.09 -3.23
N GLY A 294 -18.59 9.27 -4.54
CA GLY A 294 -19.29 8.55 -5.60
C GLY A 294 -18.85 9.03 -6.99
N TRP A 295 -18.21 8.17 -7.79
CA TRP A 295 -17.46 8.59 -8.98
C TRP A 295 -18.28 8.75 -10.27
N ASN A 296 -19.60 8.57 -10.21
CA ASN A 296 -20.45 8.55 -11.41
C ASN A 296 -21.96 8.43 -11.10
N ARG A 297 -22.52 9.11 -10.09
CA ARG A 297 -23.98 9.07 -9.73
C ARG A 297 -24.62 7.67 -9.54
N LEU A 298 -23.91 6.56 -9.73
CA LEU A 298 -24.41 5.19 -9.69
C LEU A 298 -24.22 4.54 -8.32
N HIS A 299 -23.28 4.95 -7.49
CA HIS A 299 -23.19 4.47 -6.12
C HIS A 299 -22.59 5.59 -5.27
N ARG A 300 -23.07 5.74 -4.03
CA ARG A 300 -22.58 6.79 -3.13
C ARG A 300 -22.40 6.24 -1.72
N ILE A 301 -21.35 6.70 -1.05
CA ILE A 301 -21.24 6.59 0.40
C ILE A 301 -21.24 7.97 1.02
N GLU A 302 -21.82 8.07 2.21
CA GLU A 302 -21.78 9.29 3.01
C GLU A 302 -21.39 8.93 4.44
N ASP A 303 -20.26 9.48 4.88
CA ASP A 303 -19.75 9.31 6.24
C ASP A 303 -20.19 10.48 7.10
N HIS A 304 -20.93 10.17 8.16
CA HIS A 304 -21.53 11.12 9.09
C HIS A 304 -21.09 10.79 10.52
N PRO A 305 -19.90 11.24 10.95
CA PRO A 305 -19.43 11.03 12.32
C PRO A 305 -20.24 11.83 13.35
N ASP A 306 -20.98 12.85 12.91
CA ASP A 306 -21.68 13.80 13.77
C ASP A 306 -23.19 13.90 13.54
N GLY A 307 -23.75 13.37 12.45
CA GLY A 307 -25.20 13.24 12.23
C GLY A 307 -25.63 13.44 10.77
N HIS A 308 -26.91 13.22 10.47
CA HIS A 308 -27.44 13.39 9.11
C HIS A 308 -27.62 14.87 8.70
N PRO A 309 -27.56 15.19 7.38
CA PRO A 309 -27.90 16.51 6.86
C PRO A 309 -29.42 16.81 6.85
N GLY A 310 -30.27 15.82 7.13
CA GLY A 310 -31.74 15.97 7.17
C GLY A 310 -32.30 16.21 8.60
N PRO A 311 -33.49 16.83 8.73
CA PRO A 311 -34.18 16.97 10.00
C PRO A 311 -34.72 15.62 10.52
N GLY A 312 -34.61 15.39 11.83
CA GLY A 312 -35.43 14.41 12.53
C GLY A 312 -34.77 13.11 13.00
N GLU A 313 -33.47 12.94 12.80
CA GLU A 313 -32.76 11.82 13.39
C GLU A 313 -31.43 12.29 14.02
N SER A 314 -31.48 12.72 15.28
CA SER A 314 -30.26 12.87 16.09
C SER A 314 -29.82 11.48 16.55
N HIS A 315 -28.59 11.07 16.25
CA HIS A 315 -28.08 9.77 16.67
C HIS A 315 -26.81 9.97 17.48
N GLU A 316 -26.69 9.28 18.60
CA GLU A 316 -25.48 9.31 19.43
C GLU A 316 -24.26 8.63 18.79
N CYS A 317 -24.43 8.01 17.61
CA CYS A 317 -23.44 7.11 17.03
C CYS A 317 -23.04 7.46 15.61
N PRO A 318 -21.72 7.56 15.35
CA PRO A 318 -21.21 7.88 14.04
C PRO A 318 -21.44 6.70 13.09
N HIS A 319 -21.75 7.00 11.83
CA HIS A 319 -22.12 5.97 10.87
C HIS A 319 -21.92 6.38 9.42
N ILE A 320 -21.89 5.39 8.53
CA ILE A 320 -21.81 5.58 7.08
C ILE A 320 -23.07 5.04 6.43
N HIS A 321 -23.65 5.81 5.52
CA HIS A 321 -24.67 5.32 4.58
C HIS A 321 -24.03 4.85 3.31
N VAL A 322 -24.52 3.72 2.84
CA VAL A 322 -24.17 3.12 1.55
C VAL A 322 -25.41 3.18 0.68
N TYR A 323 -25.35 3.79 -0.50
CA TYR A 323 -26.47 3.99 -1.42
C TYR A 323 -26.23 3.28 -2.76
N ASP A 324 -27.32 2.75 -3.34
CA ASP A 324 -27.36 2.18 -4.69
C ASP A 324 -27.46 3.26 -5.78
N ALA A 325 -27.56 2.82 -7.05
CA ALA A 325 -27.68 3.68 -8.22
C ALA A 325 -28.96 4.48 -8.32
N GLU A 326 -29.98 4.06 -7.58
CA GLU A 326 -31.24 4.77 -7.48
C GLU A 326 -31.32 5.65 -6.22
N GLY A 327 -30.23 5.75 -5.46
CA GLY A 327 -30.14 6.55 -4.24
C GLY A 327 -30.82 5.93 -3.03
N ARG A 328 -31.16 4.63 -3.07
CA ARG A 328 -31.73 3.91 -1.92
C ARG A 328 -30.61 3.44 -1.00
N THR A 329 -30.86 3.45 0.31
CA THR A 329 -29.90 2.97 1.30
C THR A 329 -29.76 1.44 1.22
N ILE A 330 -28.56 0.97 0.86
CA ILE A 330 -28.15 -0.44 0.89
C ILE A 330 -27.86 -0.88 2.32
N LYS A 331 -27.06 -0.10 3.06
CA LYS A 331 -26.64 -0.43 4.42
C LYS A 331 -26.27 0.83 5.20
N LYS A 332 -26.50 0.78 6.51
CA LYS A 332 -26.01 1.75 7.50
C LYS A 332 -24.98 1.07 8.40
N ILE A 333 -23.74 1.54 8.38
CA ILE A 333 -22.63 0.93 9.14
C ILE A 333 -22.24 1.87 10.26
N ARG A 334 -22.41 1.45 11.52
CA ARG A 334 -21.99 2.23 12.69
C ARG A 334 -20.56 1.88 13.10
N TYR A 335 -19.85 2.85 13.68
CA TYR A 335 -18.49 2.68 14.17
C TYR A 335 -18.29 3.36 15.53
N LYS A 336 -17.14 3.10 16.17
CA LYS A 336 -16.74 3.67 17.46
C LYS A 336 -16.57 5.19 17.38
N ARG A 337 -16.88 5.91 18.46
CA ARG A 337 -16.58 7.35 18.59
C ARG A 337 -15.06 7.55 18.69
N GLY A 338 -14.55 8.62 18.09
CA GLY A 338 -13.13 9.04 18.21
C GLY A 338 -12.10 8.25 17.38
N GLY A 339 -12.53 7.55 16.32
CA GLY A 339 -11.65 6.80 15.41
C GLY A 339 -11.39 7.46 14.06
#